data_AF-A0AAV5DUL4-F1
#
_entry.id   AF-A0AAV5DUL4-F1
#
_cell.length_a   1.000
_cell.length_b   1.000
_cell.length_c   1.000
_cell.angle_alpha   90.00
_cell.angle_beta   90.00
_cell.angle_gamma   90.00
#
_symmetry.space_group_name_H-M   'P 1'
#
loop_
_entity.id
_entity.type
_entity.pdbx_description
1 polymer ?
#
loop_
_entity_poly.entity_id
_entity_poly.type
_entity_poly.pdbx_seq_one_letter_code
_entity_poly.pdbx_strand_id
1 'polypeptide(L)'
;MSYMRGDLLTKTRKLVKGLAKPAPTWLKAMEEAPPVTFPRTDGKIKKIEMPEDVYVKRFSVDWLMEYRTEKKAKKKAYKELKEIARSEGKTPPPNPYPSAIKEIQAEEKKYVDERRNNPKIIEIAEKMKQERDALFEDRRASGQW
;
A
#
# COMPACT_ATOMS: atom_id res chain seq x y z
N MET A 1 -33.01 19.68 -32.84
CA MET A 1 -31.63 19.14 -32.74
C MET A 1 -31.04 19.54 -31.39
N SER A 2 -30.68 18.60 -30.50
CA SER A 2 -30.06 18.97 -29.22
C SER A 2 -28.55 19.14 -29.38
N TYR A 3 -28.06 20.37 -29.23
CA TYR A 3 -26.62 20.69 -29.23
C TYR A 3 -25.83 19.92 -28.15
N MET A 4 -26.52 19.37 -27.15
CA MET A 4 -25.92 18.74 -25.97
C MET A 4 -25.91 17.20 -25.94
N ARG A 5 -26.38 16.50 -26.99
CA ARG A 5 -26.27 15.01 -27.03
C ARG A 5 -24.97 14.57 -27.72
N GLY A 6 -24.29 13.60 -27.13
CA GLY A 6 -23.06 12.95 -27.62
C GLY A 6 -21.82 13.21 -26.75
N ASP A 7 -20.67 12.78 -27.27
CA ASP A 7 -19.36 12.92 -26.63
C ASP A 7 -18.83 14.36 -26.67
N LEU A 8 -17.83 14.66 -25.84
CA LEU A 8 -17.25 16.01 -25.70
C LEU A 8 -16.78 16.60 -27.03
N LEU A 9 -16.12 15.81 -27.88
CA LEU A 9 -15.67 16.22 -29.22
C LEU A 9 -16.86 16.63 -30.11
N THR A 10 -17.92 15.82 -30.12
CA THR A 10 -19.11 16.10 -30.96
C THR A 10 -19.89 17.32 -30.48
N LYS A 11 -19.93 17.55 -29.16
CA LYS A 11 -20.56 18.73 -28.54
C LYS A 11 -19.80 20.01 -28.87
N THR A 12 -18.48 20.00 -28.68
CA THR A 12 -17.64 21.17 -28.95
C THR A 12 -17.63 21.54 -30.42
N ARG A 13 -17.55 20.55 -31.33
CA ARG A 13 -17.70 20.76 -32.78
C ARG A 13 -19.02 21.46 -33.13
N LYS A 14 -20.14 21.03 -32.56
CA LYS A 14 -21.46 21.65 -32.80
C LYS A 14 -21.53 23.10 -32.29
N LEU A 15 -20.96 23.38 -31.12
CA LEU A 15 -20.97 24.72 -30.53
C LEU A 15 -20.05 25.71 -31.26
N VAL A 16 -18.87 25.27 -31.68
CA VAL A 16 -17.94 26.08 -32.47
C VAL A 16 -18.51 26.34 -33.86
N LYS A 17 -19.10 25.32 -34.51
CA LYS A 17 -19.78 25.48 -35.81
C LYS A 17 -21.00 26.40 -35.73
N GLY A 18 -21.72 26.37 -34.60
CA GLY A 18 -22.85 27.26 -34.32
C GLY A 18 -22.45 28.65 -33.83
N LEU A 19 -21.16 29.01 -33.86
CA LEU A 19 -20.62 30.31 -33.41
C LEU A 19 -20.96 30.67 -31.96
N ALA A 20 -21.39 29.69 -31.16
CA ALA A 20 -21.78 29.89 -29.76
C ALA A 20 -20.56 29.97 -28.82
N LYS A 21 -19.42 29.40 -29.24
CA LYS A 21 -18.15 29.45 -28.51
C LYS A 21 -16.97 29.57 -29.48
N PRO A 22 -15.88 30.27 -29.10
CA PRO A 22 -14.65 30.27 -29.89
C PRO A 22 -14.01 28.87 -29.91
N ALA A 23 -13.25 28.57 -30.97
CA ALA A 23 -12.56 27.29 -31.11
C ALA A 23 -11.49 27.14 -30.01
N PRO A 24 -11.57 26.13 -29.14
CA PRO A 24 -10.54 25.91 -28.13
C PRO A 24 -9.26 25.35 -28.78
N THR A 25 -8.10 25.70 -28.22
CA THR A 25 -6.77 25.35 -28.75
C THR A 25 -6.55 23.84 -28.92
N TRP A 26 -7.17 23.03 -28.06
CA TRP A 26 -7.05 21.56 -28.08
C TRP A 26 -7.98 20.87 -29.09
N LEU A 27 -8.96 21.56 -29.68
CA LEU A 27 -9.95 20.94 -30.58
C LEU A 27 -9.27 20.31 -31.80
N LYS A 28 -8.34 21.04 -32.43
CA LYS A 28 -7.63 20.59 -33.63
C LYS A 28 -6.83 19.31 -33.38
N ALA A 29 -6.11 19.26 -32.25
CA ALA A 29 -5.33 18.08 -31.86
C ALA A 29 -6.22 16.86 -31.58
N MET A 30 -7.39 17.07 -30.97
CA MET A 30 -8.33 15.99 -30.66
C MET A 30 -9.13 15.50 -31.87
N GLU A 31 -9.25 16.32 -32.92
CA GLU A 31 -9.79 15.90 -34.22
C GLU A 31 -8.78 15.10 -35.05
N GLU A 32 -7.51 15.44 -34.94
CA GLU A 32 -6.40 14.72 -35.59
C GLU A 32 -6.16 13.36 -34.94
N ALA A 33 -6.23 13.29 -33.61
CA ALA A 33 -6.07 12.06 -32.85
C ALA A 33 -7.24 11.86 -31.85
N PRO A 34 -8.40 11.36 -32.32
CA PRO A 34 -9.49 11.04 -31.42
C PRO A 34 -9.11 9.88 -30.49
N PRO A 35 -9.69 9.82 -29.28
CA PRO A 35 -9.42 8.72 -28.35
C PRO A 35 -9.86 7.38 -28.94
N VAL A 36 -9.10 6.32 -28.66
CA VAL A 36 -9.41 4.96 -29.09
C VAL A 36 -10.75 4.52 -28.49
N THR A 37 -11.71 4.16 -29.35
CA THR A 37 -13.00 3.62 -28.91
C THR A 37 -12.98 2.11 -28.96
N PHE A 38 -13.12 1.46 -27.82
CA PHE A 38 -13.36 0.02 -27.75
C PHE A 38 -14.86 -0.27 -27.98
N PRO A 39 -15.22 -1.40 -28.63
CA PRO A 39 -16.62 -1.80 -28.73
C PRO A 39 -17.21 -1.92 -27.33
N ARG A 40 -18.38 -1.33 -27.12
CA ARG A 40 -19.05 -1.38 -25.82
C ARG A 40 -19.48 -2.81 -25.54
N THR A 41 -18.80 -3.48 -24.61
CA THR A 41 -19.16 -4.84 -24.19
C THR A 41 -20.26 -4.77 -23.15
N ASP A 42 -21.47 -5.22 -23.48
CA ASP A 42 -22.60 -5.31 -22.53
C ASP A 42 -22.48 -6.54 -21.59
N GLY A 43 -21.38 -7.30 -21.68
CA GLY A 43 -21.21 -8.60 -21.04
C GLY A 43 -20.40 -8.59 -19.74
N LYS A 44 -20.63 -9.61 -18.91
CA LYS A 44 -19.83 -9.92 -17.70
C LYS A 44 -18.37 -10.19 -18.10
N ILE A 45 -17.44 -9.56 -17.39
CA ILE A 45 -15.99 -9.78 -17.56
C ILE A 45 -15.70 -11.26 -17.29
N LYS A 46 -15.13 -11.96 -18.28
CA LYS A 46 -14.73 -13.36 -18.12
C LYS A 46 -13.52 -13.43 -17.18
N LYS A 47 -13.56 -14.36 -16.23
CA LYS A 47 -12.39 -14.65 -15.39
C LYS A 47 -11.32 -15.30 -16.28
N ILE A 48 -10.10 -14.79 -16.18
CA ILE A 48 -8.93 -15.37 -16.84
C ILE A 48 -8.48 -16.55 -15.98
N GLU A 49 -8.45 -17.74 -16.56
CA GLU A 49 -8.00 -18.96 -15.90
C GLU A 49 -6.92 -19.62 -16.76
N MET A 50 -5.84 -20.07 -16.12
CA MET A 50 -4.78 -20.83 -16.77
C MET A 50 -4.94 -22.32 -16.48
N PRO A 51 -4.54 -23.23 -17.39
CA PRO A 51 -4.60 -24.67 -17.13
C PRO A 51 -3.74 -25.08 -15.91
N GLU A 52 -2.72 -24.29 -15.60
CA GLU A 52 -1.80 -24.51 -14.48
C GLU A 52 -2.40 -24.15 -13.11
N ASP A 53 -3.45 -23.34 -13.05
CA ASP A 53 -4.04 -22.85 -11.79
C ASP A 53 -4.53 -24.00 -10.90
N VAL A 54 -4.92 -25.14 -11.50
CA VAL A 54 -5.32 -26.36 -10.79
C VAL A 54 -4.17 -26.92 -9.96
N TYR A 55 -2.96 -26.93 -10.53
CA TYR A 55 -1.77 -27.47 -9.87
C TYR A 55 -1.23 -26.50 -8.84
N VAL A 56 -1.21 -25.20 -9.13
CA VAL A 56 -0.80 -24.17 -8.17
C VAL A 56 -1.70 -24.21 -6.94
N LYS A 57 -3.02 -24.37 -7.12
CA LYS A 57 -3.97 -24.45 -6.02
C LYS A 57 -3.79 -25.71 -5.17
N ARG A 58 -3.57 -26.87 -5.80
CA ARG A 58 -3.33 -28.13 -5.09
C ARG A 58 -2.01 -28.10 -4.33
N PHE A 59 -0.93 -27.73 -5.02
CA PHE A 59 0.40 -27.60 -4.42
C PHE A 59 0.38 -26.62 -3.26
N SER A 60 -0.28 -25.47 -3.41
CA SER A 60 -0.39 -24.49 -2.32
C SER A 60 -1.10 -25.09 -1.10
N VAL A 61 -2.19 -25.84 -1.27
CA VAL A 61 -2.93 -26.39 -0.13
C VAL A 61 -2.12 -27.46 0.60
N ASP A 62 -1.55 -28.41 -0.12
CA ASP A 62 -0.81 -29.52 0.47
C ASP A 62 0.49 -29.01 1.13
N TRP A 63 1.25 -28.19 0.40
CA TRP A 63 2.48 -27.58 0.90
C TRP A 63 2.21 -26.64 2.08
N LEU A 64 1.13 -25.86 2.07
CA LEU A 64 0.76 -25.03 3.22
C LEU A 64 0.38 -25.86 4.44
N MET A 65 -0.27 -27.03 4.28
CA MET A 65 -0.64 -27.87 5.41
C MET A 65 0.57 -28.56 6.04
N GLU A 66 1.44 -29.17 5.23
CA GLU A 66 2.68 -29.79 5.69
C GLU A 66 3.62 -28.75 6.32
N TYR A 67 3.80 -27.61 5.66
CA TYR A 67 4.61 -26.52 6.22
C TYR A 67 4.04 -26.00 7.56
N ARG A 68 2.71 -25.94 7.71
CA ARG A 68 2.07 -25.52 8.96
C ARG A 68 2.29 -26.53 10.09
N THR A 69 2.20 -27.83 9.82
CA THR A 69 2.42 -28.87 10.84
C THR A 69 3.88 -28.89 11.26
N GLU A 70 4.82 -28.86 10.31
CA GLU A 70 6.25 -28.76 10.58
C GLU A 70 6.61 -27.51 11.39
N LYS A 71 6.09 -26.35 10.99
CA LYS A 71 6.35 -25.09 11.69
C LYS A 71 5.80 -25.11 13.11
N LYS A 72 4.65 -25.73 13.34
CA LYS A 72 4.08 -25.93 14.70
C LYS A 72 4.97 -26.86 15.52
N ALA A 73 5.40 -27.99 14.97
CA ALA A 73 6.27 -28.94 15.65
C ALA A 73 7.62 -28.29 16.04
N LYS A 74 8.29 -27.62 15.10
CA LYS A 74 9.55 -26.90 15.33
C LYS A 74 9.41 -25.78 16.37
N LYS A 75 8.30 -25.05 16.37
CA LYS A 75 8.02 -24.03 17.40
C LYS A 75 7.79 -24.65 18.79
N LYS A 76 7.17 -25.83 18.88
CA LYS A 76 6.99 -26.54 20.14
C LYS A 76 8.33 -27.03 20.69
N ALA A 77 9.12 -27.71 19.87
CA ALA A 77 10.47 -28.15 20.23
C ALA A 77 11.36 -26.99 20.68
N TYR A 78 11.31 -25.84 19.98
CA TYR A 78 12.05 -24.65 20.38
C TYR A 78 11.64 -24.10 21.76
N LYS A 79 10.35 -24.16 22.12
CA LYS A 79 9.87 -23.72 23.43
C LYS A 79 10.41 -24.61 24.55
N GLU A 80 10.38 -25.93 24.34
CA GLU A 80 10.91 -26.92 25.28
C GLU A 80 12.42 -26.72 25.47
N LEU A 81 13.18 -26.58 24.37
CA LEU A 81 14.62 -26.27 24.43
C LEU A 81 14.90 -24.94 25.16
N LYS A 82 14.06 -23.93 24.96
CA LYS A 82 14.17 -22.64 25.66
C LYS A 82 13.85 -22.75 27.15
N GLU A 83 12.97 -23.65 27.56
CA GLU A 83 12.67 -23.92 28.97
C GLU A 83 13.83 -24.64 29.65
N ILE A 84 14.37 -25.67 29.00
CA ILE A 84 15.56 -26.41 29.47
C ILE A 84 16.76 -25.46 29.59
N ALA A 85 17.04 -24.64 28.58
CA ALA A 85 18.13 -23.66 28.63
C ALA A 85 17.97 -22.67 29.78
N ARG A 86 16.73 -22.24 30.08
CA ARG A 86 16.44 -21.37 31.23
C ARG A 86 16.69 -22.06 32.56
N SER A 87 16.28 -23.33 32.72
CA SER A 87 16.55 -24.08 33.96
C SER A 87 18.04 -24.38 34.15
N GLU A 88 18.78 -24.58 33.07
CA GLU A 88 20.23 -24.82 33.10
C GLU A 88 21.06 -23.52 33.21
N GLY A 89 20.44 -22.35 33.10
CA GLY A 89 21.13 -21.05 33.08
C GLY A 89 21.93 -20.78 31.80
N LYS A 90 21.72 -21.56 30.72
CA LYS A 90 22.39 -21.39 29.43
C LYS A 90 21.58 -20.49 28.50
N THR A 91 22.25 -19.87 27.52
CA THR A 91 21.56 -19.11 26.48
C THR A 91 20.73 -20.06 25.60
N PRO A 92 19.44 -19.76 25.36
CA PRO A 92 18.62 -20.60 24.51
C PRO A 92 19.12 -20.59 23.06
N PRO A 93 18.89 -21.68 22.30
CA PRO A 93 19.26 -21.73 20.89
C PRO A 93 18.57 -20.60 20.08
N PRO A 94 19.07 -20.26 18.88
CA PRO A 94 18.41 -19.30 18.00
C PRO A 94 17.03 -19.78 17.57
N ASN A 95 16.08 -18.84 17.44
CA ASN A 95 14.72 -19.17 17.01
C ASN A 95 14.71 -19.69 15.55
N PRO A 96 14.18 -20.89 15.27
CA PRO A 96 14.20 -21.49 13.93
C PRO A 96 13.38 -20.73 12.89
N TYR A 97 12.47 -19.84 13.30
CA TYR A 97 11.74 -18.94 12.40
C TYR A 97 11.80 -17.52 12.95
N PRO A 98 12.86 -16.76 12.65
CA PRO A 98 12.92 -15.35 13.01
C PRO A 98 11.80 -14.61 12.27
N SER A 99 11.15 -13.68 12.99
CA SER A 99 10.23 -12.75 12.36
C SER A 99 11.04 -11.59 11.84
N ALA A 100 10.82 -11.17 10.59
CA ALA A 100 11.47 -9.99 10.01
C ALA A 100 11.41 -8.76 10.93
N ILE A 101 10.30 -8.56 11.64
CA ILE A 101 10.14 -7.49 12.64
C ILE A 101 11.22 -7.53 13.72
N LYS A 102 11.61 -8.72 14.20
CA LYS A 102 12.62 -8.86 15.25
C LYS A 102 14.04 -8.62 14.74
N GLU A 103 14.29 -8.92 13.46
CA GLU A 103 15.56 -8.61 12.82
C GLU A 103 15.71 -7.09 12.68
N ILE A 104 14.68 -6.42 12.17
CA ILE A 104 14.62 -4.95 12.08
C ILE A 104 14.78 -4.32 13.47
N GLN A 105 14.06 -4.82 14.48
CA GLN A 105 14.18 -4.32 15.85
C GLN A 105 15.58 -4.53 16.43
N ALA A 106 16.24 -5.65 16.14
CA ALA A 106 17.59 -5.92 16.61
C ALA A 106 18.63 -4.98 15.97
N GLU A 107 18.44 -4.65 14.69
CA GLU A 107 19.24 -3.64 14.00
C GLU A 107 19.00 -2.24 14.56
N GLU A 108 17.74 -1.86 14.74
CA GLU A 108 17.35 -0.55 15.26
C GLU A 108 17.76 -0.33 16.71
N LYS A 109 17.79 -1.37 17.53
CA LYS A 109 18.16 -1.29 18.96
C LYS A 109 19.53 -0.64 19.15
N LYS A 110 20.46 -0.84 18.21
CA LYS A 110 21.79 -0.20 18.21
C LYS A 110 21.70 1.33 18.23
N TYR A 111 20.67 1.88 17.59
CA TYR A 111 20.45 3.33 17.44
C TYR A 111 19.36 3.87 18.36
N VAL A 112 18.76 3.06 19.23
CA VAL A 112 17.69 3.53 20.15
C VAL A 112 18.26 4.49 21.19
N ASP A 113 19.40 4.16 21.79
CA ASP A 113 20.00 4.97 22.85
C ASP A 113 20.46 6.33 22.32
N GLU A 114 21.10 6.35 21.15
CA GLU A 114 21.50 7.60 20.48
C GLU A 114 20.29 8.48 20.14
N ARG A 115 19.21 7.90 19.63
CA ARG A 115 17.97 8.66 19.33
C ARG A 115 17.32 9.26 20.56
N ARG A 116 17.40 8.58 21.70
CA ARG A 116 16.79 9.05 22.96
C ARG A 116 17.64 10.05 23.70
N ASN A 117 18.96 9.90 23.66
CA ASN A 117 19.86 10.65 24.54
C ASN A 117 20.66 11.75 23.81
N ASN A 118 20.64 11.80 22.48
CA ASN A 118 21.33 12.86 21.75
C ASN A 118 20.56 14.18 21.87
N PRO A 119 21.19 15.24 22.43
CA PRO A 119 20.51 16.52 22.68
C PRO A 119 19.96 17.15 21.40
N LYS A 120 20.65 17.00 20.26
CA LYS A 120 20.19 17.55 18.97
C LYS A 120 18.88 16.91 18.51
N ILE A 121 18.70 15.61 18.76
CA ILE A 121 17.49 14.87 18.36
C ILE A 121 16.32 15.25 19.25
N ILE A 122 16.58 15.44 20.56
CA ILE A 122 15.58 15.91 21.52
C ILE A 122 15.10 17.31 21.14
N GLU A 123 16.01 18.24 20.86
CA GLU A 123 15.68 19.61 20.43
C GLU A 123 14.81 19.62 19.16
N ILE A 124 15.13 18.76 18.18
CA ILE A 124 14.33 18.63 16.95
C ILE A 124 12.94 18.08 17.28
N ALA A 125 12.83 17.08 18.15
CA ALA A 125 11.55 16.51 18.56
C ALA A 125 10.67 17.51 19.32
N GLU A 126 11.28 18.33 20.18
CA GLU A 126 10.60 19.40 20.90
C GLU A 126 10.10 20.49 19.95
N LYS A 127 10.91 20.90 18.97
CA LYS A 127 10.48 21.83 17.91
C LYS A 127 9.31 21.29 17.11
N MET A 128 9.37 20.03 16.66
CA MET A 128 8.24 19.39 15.96
C MET A 128 6.97 19.32 16.82
N LYS A 129 7.12 19.13 18.15
CA LYS A 129 5.99 19.12 19.07
C LYS A 129 5.37 20.51 19.17
N GLN A 130 6.19 21.55 19.32
CA GLN A 130 5.74 22.95 19.34
C GLN A 130 5.06 23.36 18.03
N GLU A 131 5.61 22.98 16.87
CA GLU A 131 5.00 23.23 15.56
C GLU A 131 3.63 22.54 15.43
N ARG A 132 3.53 21.27 15.87
CA ARG A 132 2.24 20.57 15.90
C ARG A 132 1.24 21.25 16.82
N ASP A 133 1.65 21.60 18.04
CA ASP A 133 0.78 22.26 19.01
C ASP A 133 0.31 23.64 18.48
N ALA A 134 1.20 24.41 17.85
CA ALA A 134 0.85 25.67 17.20
C ALA A 134 -0.14 25.48 16.03
N LEU A 135 0.07 24.47 15.17
CA LEU A 135 -0.88 24.11 14.12
C LEU A 135 -2.24 23.67 14.67
N PHE A 136 -2.25 22.94 15.78
CA PHE A 136 -3.49 22.54 16.45
C PHE A 136 -4.23 23.75 17.04
N GLU A 137 -3.52 24.69 17.65
CA GLU A 137 -4.12 25.93 18.18
C GLU A 137 -4.61 26.85 17.05
N ASP A 138 -3.90 26.97 15.94
CA ASP A 138 -4.35 27.74 14.76
C ASP A 138 -5.60 27.09 14.11
N ARG A 139 -5.64 25.76 14.00
CA ARG A 139 -6.84 25.02 13.56
C ARG A 139 -8.02 25.19 14.53
N ARG A 140 -7.77 25.22 15.85
CA ARG A 140 -8.80 25.52 16.86
C ARG A 140 -9.29 26.96 16.76
N ALA A 141 -8.40 27.92 16.57
CA ALA A 141 -8.70 29.36 16.47
C ALA A 141 -9.45 29.72 15.17
N SER A 142 -9.16 29.04 14.07
CA SER A 142 -9.85 29.18 12.77
C SER A 142 -11.23 28.49 12.73
N GLY A 143 -11.63 27.80 13.81
CA GLY A 143 -12.96 27.18 13.93
C GLY A 143 -13.19 26.02 12.97
N GLN A 144 -12.14 25.50 12.35
CA GLN A 144 -12.21 24.46 11.33
C GLN A 144 -12.05 23.09 12.00
N TRP A 145 -13.18 22.56 12.50
CA TRP A 145 -13.33 21.17 12.93
C TRP A 145 -13.62 20.25 11.75
#